data_AF-A0A6L5XFP8-F1
#
_entry.id   AF-A0A6L5XFP8-F1
#
_cell.length_a   1.000
_cell.length_b   1.000
_cell.length_c   1.000
_cell.angle_alpha   90.00
_cell.angle_beta   90.00
_cell.angle_gamma   90.00
#
_symmetry.space_group_name_H-M   'P 1'
#
loop_
_entity.id
_entity.type
_entity.pdbx_description
1 polymer ?
#
loop_
_entity_poly.entity_id
_entity_poly.type
_entity_poly.pdbx_seq_one_letter_code
_entity_poly.pdbx_strand_id
1 'polypeptide(L)'
;MKGKTNNPNGRPKGVPNKVTKSVRAFIGEVIDKNRRQMVRDLKALEPKDRLIILEKLMQYIIPKQQAQSIDITSLTDEQLTSVINEISNNLADED
;
A
#
# COMPACT_ATOMS: atom_id res chain seq x y z
N MET A 1 41.12 -18.32 -20.28
CA MET A 1 40.03 -17.76 -21.11
C MET A 1 38.80 -17.55 -20.24
N LYS A 2 38.21 -16.34 -20.21
CA LYS A 2 36.92 -16.09 -19.53
C LYS A 2 35.81 -16.70 -20.40
N GLY A 3 34.92 -17.50 -19.80
CA GLY A 3 33.81 -18.14 -20.52
C GLY A 3 32.90 -17.11 -21.18
N LYS A 4 32.70 -17.20 -22.50
CA LYS A 4 31.67 -16.42 -23.20
C LYS A 4 30.30 -16.96 -22.79
N THR A 5 29.57 -16.21 -21.99
CA THR A 5 28.14 -16.45 -21.78
C THR A 5 27.38 -15.92 -23.00
N ASN A 6 26.49 -16.71 -23.60
CA ASN A 6 25.65 -16.34 -24.76
C ASN A 6 24.62 -15.22 -24.49
N ASN A 7 24.78 -14.44 -23.42
CA ASN A 7 23.89 -13.32 -23.10
C ASN A 7 24.72 -12.05 -22.81
N PRO A 8 25.12 -11.30 -23.85
CA PRO A 8 25.92 -10.09 -23.72
C PRO A 8 25.19 -8.96 -22.96
N ASN A 9 23.86 -8.99 -22.92
CA ASN A 9 23.04 -7.97 -22.24
C ASN A 9 22.70 -8.33 -20.79
N GLY A 10 23.20 -9.46 -20.28
CA GLY A 10 22.90 -9.92 -18.92
C GLY A 10 21.41 -10.19 -18.68
N ARG A 11 21.06 -10.44 -17.42
CA ARG A 11 19.65 -10.58 -17.02
C ARG A 11 19.01 -9.17 -17.02
N PRO A 12 17.82 -8.97 -17.63
CA PRO A 12 17.19 -7.65 -17.65
C PRO A 12 16.91 -7.15 -16.23
N LYS A 13 17.24 -5.89 -15.97
CA LYS A 13 17.05 -5.24 -14.66
C LYS A 13 15.56 -5.25 -14.32
N GLY A 14 15.21 -5.73 -13.12
CA GLY A 14 13.82 -5.79 -12.64
C GLY A 14 13.11 -7.13 -12.85
N VAL A 15 13.67 -8.10 -13.60
CA VAL A 15 13.03 -9.42 -13.74
C VAL A 15 13.13 -10.19 -12.41
N PRO A 16 12.00 -10.56 -11.76
CA PRO A 16 12.01 -11.29 -10.49
C PRO A 16 12.67 -12.67 -10.63
N ASN A 17 13.45 -13.09 -9.64
CA ASN A 17 14.09 -14.41 -9.66
C ASN A 17 13.05 -15.53 -9.86
N LYS A 18 13.37 -16.54 -10.67
CA LYS A 18 12.43 -17.63 -11.02
C LYS A 18 11.92 -18.34 -9.76
N VAL A 19 12.81 -18.57 -8.79
CA VAL A 19 12.50 -19.15 -7.48
C VAL A 19 11.55 -18.27 -6.69
N THR A 20 11.76 -16.94 -6.69
CA THR A 20 10.84 -16.01 -6.01
C THR A 20 9.46 -16.01 -6.65
N LYS A 21 9.37 -16.12 -7.99
CA LYS A 21 8.09 -16.24 -8.70
C LYS A 21 7.35 -17.54 -8.33
N SER A 22 8.05 -18.68 -8.27
CA SER A 22 7.42 -19.95 -7.91
C SER A 22 6.95 -19.98 -6.46
N VAL A 23 7.71 -19.41 -5.53
CA VAL A 23 7.31 -19.31 -4.12
C VAL A 23 6.06 -18.44 -3.95
N ARG A 24 5.98 -17.28 -4.62
CA ARG A 24 4.77 -16.43 -4.56
C ARG A 24 3.54 -17.14 -5.11
N ALA A 25 3.68 -17.85 -6.23
CA ALA A 25 2.59 -18.62 -6.83
C ALA A 25 2.09 -19.72 -5.88
N PHE A 26 3.03 -20.47 -5.29
CA PHE A 26 2.72 -21.51 -4.30
C PHE A 26 2.00 -20.94 -3.07
N ILE A 27 2.49 -19.84 -2.50
CA ILE A 27 1.83 -19.19 -1.34
C ILE A 27 0.41 -18.73 -1.71
N GLY A 28 0.23 -18.13 -2.90
CA GLY A 28 -1.09 -17.75 -3.39
C GLY A 28 -2.04 -18.94 -3.49
N GLU A 29 -1.57 -20.07 -4.02
CA GLU A 29 -2.35 -21.30 -4.13
C GLU A 29 -2.72 -21.89 -2.76
N VAL A 30 -1.78 -21.88 -1.81
CA VAL A 30 -2.03 -22.34 -0.43
C VAL A 30 -3.12 -21.49 0.22
N ILE A 31 -3.04 -20.15 0.10
CA ILE A 31 -4.06 -19.25 0.65
C ILE A 31 -5.42 -19.54 -0.01
N ASP A 32 -5.46 -19.68 -1.33
CA ASP A 32 -6.69 -19.89 -2.08
C ASP A 32 -7.40 -21.20 -1.69
N LYS A 33 -6.63 -22.29 -1.59
CA LYS A 33 -7.14 -23.60 -1.16
C LYS A 33 -7.68 -23.59 0.27
N ASN A 34 -7.12 -22.76 1.14
CA ASN A 34 -7.50 -22.69 2.55
C ASN A 34 -8.62 -21.68 2.86
N ARG A 35 -9.12 -20.91 1.88
CA ARG A 35 -10.18 -19.90 2.12
C ARG A 35 -11.39 -20.45 2.87
N ARG A 36 -11.88 -21.63 2.48
CA ARG A 36 -13.04 -22.25 3.14
C ARG A 36 -12.76 -22.61 4.60
N GLN A 37 -11.54 -23.04 4.90
CA GLN A 37 -11.12 -23.33 6.28
C GLN A 37 -11.05 -22.03 7.08
N MET A 38 -10.39 -20.99 6.54
CA MET A 38 -10.27 -19.69 7.22
C MET A 38 -11.62 -19.07 7.57
N VAL A 39 -12.63 -19.18 6.70
CA VAL A 39 -13.99 -18.70 6.99
C VAL A 39 -14.63 -19.48 8.13
N ARG A 40 -14.41 -20.80 8.21
CA ARG A 40 -14.90 -21.62 9.33
C ARG A 40 -14.21 -21.26 10.63
N ASP A 41 -12.89 -21.07 10.59
CA ASP A 41 -12.10 -20.68 11.75
C ASP A 41 -12.56 -19.32 12.28
N LEU A 42 -12.75 -18.33 11.38
CA LEU A 42 -13.28 -17.01 11.76
C LEU A 42 -14.65 -17.10 12.45
N LYS A 43 -15.54 -17.98 11.97
CA LYS A 43 -16.85 -18.20 12.61
C LYS A 43 -16.75 -18.87 13.98
N ALA A 44 -15.76 -19.73 14.17
CA ALA A 44 -15.52 -20.45 15.42
C ALA A 44 -14.86 -19.58 16.51
N LEU A 45 -14.28 -18.43 16.14
CA LEU A 45 -13.70 -17.50 17.11
C LEU A 45 -14.76 -16.81 17.97
N GLU A 46 -14.34 -16.44 19.17
CA GLU A 46 -15.10 -15.57 20.06
C GLU A 46 -15.48 -14.25 19.35
N PRO A 47 -16.64 -13.65 19.66
CA PRO A 47 -17.13 -12.47 18.95
C PRO A 47 -16.12 -11.32 18.89
N LYS A 48 -15.41 -11.06 19.99
CA LYS A 48 -14.40 -9.99 20.08
C LYS A 48 -13.22 -10.25 19.15
N ASP A 49 -12.66 -11.45 19.16
CA ASP A 49 -11.49 -11.81 18.35
C ASP A 49 -11.83 -11.81 16.86
N ARG A 50 -13.03 -12.31 16.51
CA ARG A 50 -13.55 -12.22 15.14
C ARG A 50 -13.60 -10.77 14.64
N LEU A 51 -14.10 -9.83 15.45
CA LEU A 51 -14.15 -8.41 15.07
C LEU A 51 -12.75 -7.81 14.90
N ILE A 52 -11.79 -8.14 15.77
CA ILE A 52 -10.41 -7.65 15.66
C ILE A 52 -9.74 -8.15 14.38
N ILE A 53 -9.91 -9.42 14.02
CA ILE A 53 -9.31 -9.94 12.78
C ILE A 53 -9.96 -9.30 11.55
N LEU A 54 -11.29 -9.12 11.55
CA LEU A 54 -11.99 -8.44 10.47
C LEU A 54 -11.53 -6.98 10.34
N GLU A 55 -11.34 -6.27 11.45
CA GLU A 55 -10.80 -4.91 11.48
C GLU A 55 -9.41 -4.83 10.84
N LYS A 56 -8.52 -5.76 11.15
CA LYS A 56 -7.19 -5.85 10.50
C LYS A 56 -7.29 -6.13 9.00
N LEU A 57 -8.21 -7.00 8.56
CA LEU A 57 -8.41 -7.30 7.14
C LEU A 57 -8.98 -6.09 6.37
N MET A 58 -9.89 -5.33 6.99
CA MET A 58 -10.47 -4.12 6.39
C MET A 58 -9.41 -3.08 6.01
N GLN A 59 -8.30 -3.00 6.75
CA GLN A 59 -7.20 -2.06 6.46
C GLN A 59 -6.53 -2.28 5.09
N TYR A 60 -6.71 -3.46 4.48
CA TYR A 60 -6.15 -3.80 3.16
C TYR A 60 -7.16 -3.64 2.02
N ILE A 61 -8.45 -3.46 2.33
CA ILE A 61 -9.53 -3.35 1.35
C ILE A 61 -10.05 -1.92 1.30
N ILE A 62 -10.20 -1.30 2.47
CA ILE A 62 -10.68 0.07 2.61
C ILE A 62 -9.46 0.99 2.62
N PRO A 63 -9.37 1.97 1.70
CA PRO A 63 -8.36 3.01 1.78
C PRO A 63 -8.48 3.67 3.15
N LYS A 64 -7.43 3.58 3.98
CA LYS A 64 -7.39 4.39 5.19
C LYS A 64 -7.46 5.83 4.75
N GLN A 65 -8.39 6.61 5.33
CA GLN A 65 -8.33 8.05 5.21
C GLN A 65 -6.96 8.48 5.76
N GLN A 66 -6.03 8.79 4.87
CA GLN A 66 -4.80 9.43 5.28
C GLN A 66 -5.22 10.76 5.87
N ALA A 67 -4.79 11.04 7.09
CA ALA A 67 -4.77 12.42 7.55
C ALA A 67 -4.00 13.19 6.47
N GLN A 68 -4.66 14.15 5.82
CA GLN A 68 -3.98 15.04 4.89
C GLN A 68 -3.06 15.92 5.73
N SER A 69 -1.86 15.44 6.02
CA SER A 69 -0.78 16.30 6.46
C SER A 69 -0.33 17.06 5.23
N ILE A 70 -0.82 18.30 5.07
CA ILE A 70 -0.26 19.22 4.09
C ILE A 70 1.18 19.46 4.52
N ASP A 71 2.14 18.95 3.75
CA ASP A 71 3.54 19.29 3.96
C ASP A 71 3.79 20.68 3.37
N ILE A 72 3.53 21.69 4.19
CA ILE A 72 3.69 23.11 3.84
C ILE A 72 5.14 23.40 3.42
N THR A 73 6.11 22.59 3.86
CA THR A 73 7.53 22.77 3.52
C THR A 73 7.87 22.40 2.07
N SER A 74 6.96 21.73 1.36
CA SER A 74 7.11 21.36 -0.05
C SER A 74 6.55 22.39 -1.04
N LEU A 75 5.87 23.42 -0.55
CA LEU A 75 5.29 24.49 -1.39
C LEU A 75 6.36 25.50 -1.80
N THR A 76 6.24 26.06 -3.00
CA THR A 76 7.08 27.20 -3.42
C THR A 76 6.62 28.48 -2.71
N ASP A 77 7.51 29.47 -2.61
CA ASP A 77 7.21 30.77 -2.00
C ASP A 77 6.00 31.46 -2.68
N GLU A 78 5.84 31.28 -3.99
CA GLU A 78 4.71 31.79 -4.77
C GLU A 78 3.39 31.11 -4.38
N GLN A 79 3.41 29.79 -4.20
CA GLN A 79 2.26 29.02 -3.76
C GLN A 79 1.89 29.37 -2.31
N LEU A 80 2.88 29.55 -1.45
CA LEU A 80 2.67 29.96 -0.06
C LEU A 80 2.04 31.36 0.03
N THR A 81 2.51 32.29 -0.80
CA THR A 81 1.95 33.65 -0.90
C THR A 81 0.48 33.62 -1.36
N SER A 82 0.16 32.78 -2.35
CA SER A 82 -1.22 32.60 -2.82
C SER A 82 -2.14 32.11 -1.70
N VAL A 83 -1.69 31.12 -0.92
CA VAL A 83 -2.46 30.55 0.20
C VAL A 83 -2.67 31.60 1.31
N ILE A 84 -1.64 32.39 1.65
CA ILE A 84 -1.74 33.46 2.66
C ILE A 84 -2.75 34.52 2.24
N ASN A 85 -2.75 34.92 0.96
CA ASN A 85 -3.69 35.91 0.45
C ASN A 85 -5.14 35.40 0.46
N GLU A 86 -5.37 34.14 0.09
CA GLU A 86 -6.71 33.54 0.16
C GLU A 86 -7.23 33.47 1.60
N ILE A 87 -6.39 33.09 2.57
CA ILE A 87 -6.78 33.06 3.99
C ILE A 87 -7.07 34.47 4.49
N SER A 88 -6.23 35.45 4.14
CA SER A 88 -6.41 36.84 4.58
C SER A 88 -7.69 37.46 4.00
N ASN A 89 -8.05 37.14 2.75
CA ASN A 89 -9.28 37.63 2.14
C ASN A 89 -10.52 37.01 2.80
N ASN A 90 -10.53 35.69 3.04
CA ASN A 90 -11.67 35.04 3.71
C ASN A 90 -11.89 35.55 5.14
N LEU A 91 -10.82 35.96 5.86
CA LEU A 91 -10.93 36.57 7.18
C LEU A 91 -11.43 38.02 7.14
N ALA A 92 -11.13 38.75 6.06
CA ALA A 92 -11.62 40.12 5.87
C ALA A 92 -13.10 40.18 5.46
N ASP A 93 -13.64 39.07 4.92
CA ASP A 93 -15.05 38.95 4.53
C ASP A 93 -15.98 38.54 5.71
N GLU A 94 -15.42 38.22 6.89
CA GLU A 94 -16.18 37.85 8.10
C GLU A 94 -16.40 39.04 9.09
N ASP A 95 -15.91 40.24 8.77
CA ASP A 95 -16.18 41.51 9.48
C ASP A 95 -17.17 42.41 8.68
#